data_AF-A0A2V6D9D9-F1
#
_entry.id   AF-A0A2V6D9D9-F1
#
_cell.length_a   1.000
_cell.length_b   1.000
_cell.length_c   1.000
_cell.angle_alpha   90.00
_cell.angle_beta   90.00
_cell.angle_gamma   90.00
#
_symmetry.space_group_name_H-M   'P 1'
#
loop_
_entity.id
_entity.type
_entity.pdbx_description
1 polymer ?
#
loop_
_entity_poly.entity_id
_entity_poly.type
_entity_poly.pdbx_seq_one_letter_code
_entity_poly.pdbx_strand_id
1 'polypeptide(L)'
;MARSEGGASPSRSCGITTEQRRQLPFWNGHRARFVVDTGAGYSILDAGRAHSFGVSPVGANSPYGEFANLNGVRYRVGFLNSLRAGAMDFGSGPMALFQPADADDGLNSRLNGENADGIIGADILTRYKAVINCYTKTIFFKTSSSERLHVARFAASQNFIRIPLREEVSRAFTIPASINGHPCRLLVDTGAFVTTLDLRHAKEFGLSFTGTRMNGSFADGISRQVAIGKVAHLKIGDYQVPPQKLAASVLPDFALEQGEAKIAGILGMELLAVSHGIIDFESMNLFVK
;
A
#
# COMPACT_ATOMS: atom_id res chain seq x y z
N MET A 1 2.19 -21.88 -51.24
CA MET A 1 3.23 -22.58 -50.44
C MET A 1 3.50 -21.76 -49.20
N ALA A 2 3.11 -22.28 -48.04
CA ALA A 2 3.47 -21.72 -46.75
C ALA A 2 4.92 -22.05 -46.41
N ARG A 3 5.63 -21.11 -45.77
CA ARG A 3 6.64 -21.42 -44.74
C ARG A 3 6.67 -20.32 -43.67
N SER A 4 6.39 -20.77 -42.46
CA SER A 4 6.66 -20.16 -41.17
C SER A 4 8.13 -20.28 -40.79
N GLU A 5 8.63 -19.34 -39.99
CA GLU A 5 9.59 -19.45 -38.87
C GLU A 5 9.86 -17.99 -38.42
N GLY A 6 9.74 -17.53 -37.18
CA GLY A 6 10.00 -18.16 -35.88
C GLY A 6 11.23 -17.48 -35.29
N GLY A 7 11.07 -16.63 -34.26
CA GLY A 7 12.22 -16.00 -33.60
C GLY A 7 11.88 -14.87 -32.64
N ALA A 8 11.37 -15.23 -31.46
CA ALA A 8 11.16 -14.33 -30.33
C ALA A 8 12.49 -13.74 -29.82
N SER A 9 12.50 -12.44 -29.51
CA SER A 9 13.59 -11.80 -28.77
C SER A 9 13.41 -12.07 -27.26
N PRO A 10 14.45 -12.48 -26.50
CA PRO A 10 14.30 -12.79 -25.09
C PRO A 10 14.14 -11.51 -24.27
N SER A 11 13.09 -11.47 -23.46
CA SER A 11 12.99 -10.57 -22.32
C SER A 11 14.21 -10.75 -21.43
N ARG A 12 14.99 -9.69 -21.25
CA ARG A 12 16.05 -9.65 -20.23
C ARG A 12 15.35 -9.65 -18.87
N SER A 13 15.30 -10.82 -18.24
CA SER A 13 15.06 -10.93 -16.81
C SER A 13 16.16 -10.13 -16.10
N CYS A 14 15.74 -9.12 -15.32
CA CYS A 14 16.64 -8.39 -14.45
C CYS A 14 17.15 -9.38 -13.38
N GLY A 15 18.39 -9.86 -13.55
CA GLY A 15 19.02 -10.78 -12.61
C GLY A 15 19.25 -10.09 -11.27
N ILE A 16 18.57 -10.57 -10.22
CA ILE A 16 18.76 -10.12 -8.84
C ILE A 16 20.16 -10.55 -8.39
N THR A 17 21.00 -9.59 -8.02
CA THR A 17 22.37 -9.84 -7.53
C THR A 17 22.35 -10.52 -6.15
N THR A 18 23.43 -11.19 -5.78
CA THR A 18 23.57 -11.90 -4.49
C THR A 18 23.38 -10.98 -3.27
N GLU A 19 23.65 -9.68 -3.43
CA GLU A 19 23.50 -8.67 -2.39
C GLU A 19 22.03 -8.26 -2.19
N GLN A 20 21.26 -8.10 -3.28
CA GLN A 20 19.80 -7.90 -3.22
C GLN A 20 19.08 -9.12 -2.63
N ARG A 21 19.61 -10.34 -2.81
CA ARG A 21 19.06 -11.57 -2.18
C ARG A 21 19.17 -11.59 -0.65
N ARG A 22 20.05 -10.79 -0.04
CA ARG A 22 20.22 -10.69 1.43
C ARG A 22 19.26 -9.68 2.09
N GLN A 23 18.59 -8.85 1.30
CA GLN A 23 17.67 -7.80 1.79
C GLN A 23 16.19 -8.20 1.71
N LEU A 24 15.89 -9.37 1.12
CA LEU A 24 14.52 -9.87 1.06
C LEU A 24 14.00 -10.22 2.46
N PRO A 25 12.70 -10.00 2.74
CA PRO A 25 12.11 -10.44 3.98
C PRO A 25 12.10 -11.97 4.06
N PHE A 26 12.34 -12.48 5.26
CA PHE A 26 12.23 -13.87 5.66
C PHE A 26 11.12 -14.01 6.69
N TRP A 27 10.26 -15.00 6.48
CA TRP A 27 9.17 -15.39 7.37
C TRP A 27 9.43 -16.79 7.88
N ASN A 28 9.65 -16.94 9.19
CA ASN A 28 10.10 -18.19 9.81
C ASN A 28 11.29 -18.86 9.08
N GLY A 29 12.22 -18.05 8.56
CA GLY A 29 13.41 -18.54 7.82
C GLY A 29 13.21 -18.81 6.32
N HIS A 30 11.98 -18.69 5.81
CA HIS A 30 11.67 -18.83 4.39
C HIS A 30 11.60 -17.47 3.70
N ARG A 31 12.11 -17.33 2.47
CA ARG A 31 12.01 -16.08 1.72
C ARG A 31 10.56 -15.78 1.38
N ALA A 32 10.13 -14.56 1.66
CA ALA A 32 8.82 -14.07 1.32
C ALA A 32 8.90 -12.75 0.55
N ARG A 33 7.84 -12.39 -0.16
CA ARG A 33 7.69 -11.12 -0.89
C ARG A 33 6.44 -10.41 -0.39
N PHE A 34 6.61 -9.28 0.25
CA PHE A 34 5.50 -8.49 0.77
C PHE A 34 5.33 -7.22 -0.05
N VAL A 35 4.08 -6.82 -0.27
CA VAL A 35 3.75 -5.46 -0.70
C VAL A 35 3.79 -4.56 0.52
N VAL A 36 4.43 -3.41 0.41
CA VAL A 36 4.32 -2.35 1.43
C VAL A 36 3.10 -1.52 1.09
N ASP A 37 2.12 -1.49 1.99
CA ASP A 37 0.82 -0.88 1.73
C ASP A 37 0.42 0.04 2.89
N THR A 38 0.55 1.34 2.66
CA THR A 38 0.10 2.36 3.63
C THR A 38 -1.42 2.54 3.68
N GLY A 39 -2.16 2.00 2.70
CA GLY A 39 -3.62 1.93 2.72
C GLY A 39 -4.15 0.76 3.55
N ALA A 40 -3.31 -0.25 3.82
CA ALA A 40 -3.63 -1.35 4.71
C ALA A 40 -3.35 -0.98 6.17
N GLY A 41 -4.39 -1.01 7.01
CA GLY A 41 -4.25 -0.78 8.45
C GLY A 41 -3.47 -1.86 9.21
N TYR A 42 -3.42 -3.07 8.65
CA TYR A 42 -2.81 -4.24 9.28
C TYR A 42 -2.04 -5.07 8.26
N SER A 43 -0.96 -5.70 8.73
CA SER A 43 -0.20 -6.66 7.96
C SER A 43 -0.94 -7.99 7.88
N ILE A 44 -0.94 -8.59 6.69
CA ILE A 44 -1.65 -9.84 6.41
C ILE A 44 -0.78 -10.78 5.58
N LEU A 45 -1.02 -12.08 5.71
CA LEU A 45 -0.32 -13.13 4.97
C LEU A 45 -1.32 -13.90 4.11
N ASP A 46 -1.00 -14.19 2.85
CA ASP A 46 -1.82 -15.07 2.00
C ASP A 46 -1.99 -16.43 2.69
N ALA A 47 -3.25 -16.84 2.92
CA ALA A 47 -3.55 -18.08 3.64
C ALA A 47 -3.00 -19.32 2.93
N GLY A 48 -3.01 -19.33 1.58
CA GLY A 48 -2.45 -20.40 0.76
C GLY A 48 -0.92 -20.50 0.87
N ARG A 49 -0.26 -19.47 1.40
CA ARG A 49 1.19 -19.44 1.63
C ARG A 49 1.56 -19.68 3.10
N ALA A 50 0.61 -19.55 4.03
CA ALA A 50 0.84 -19.66 5.47
C ALA A 50 1.60 -20.93 5.87
N HIS A 51 1.16 -22.10 5.39
CA HIS A 51 1.83 -23.37 5.69
C HIS A 51 3.27 -23.41 5.16
N SER A 52 3.53 -22.87 3.96
CA SER A 52 4.89 -22.81 3.39
C SER A 52 5.84 -21.90 4.16
N PHE A 53 5.28 -21.00 4.98
CA PHE A 53 6.01 -20.15 5.92
C PHE A 53 5.96 -20.68 7.35
N GLY A 54 5.49 -21.91 7.60
CA GLY A 54 5.37 -22.46 8.95
C GLY A 54 4.42 -21.65 9.85
N VAL A 55 3.46 -20.96 9.27
CA VAL A 55 2.38 -20.27 9.99
C VAL A 55 1.17 -21.18 9.99
N SER A 56 0.70 -21.54 11.18
CA SER A 56 -0.53 -22.30 11.37
C SER A 56 -1.62 -21.40 11.96
N PRO A 57 -2.89 -21.59 11.57
CA PRO A 57 -4.01 -20.97 12.26
C PRO A 57 -3.96 -21.29 13.75
N VAL A 58 -4.28 -20.30 14.59
CA VAL A 58 -4.41 -20.49 16.03
C VAL A 58 -5.81 -21.01 16.36
N GLY A 59 -5.93 -21.84 17.40
CA GLY A 59 -7.25 -22.36 17.82
C GLY A 59 -8.06 -21.35 18.65
N ALA A 60 -9.34 -21.67 18.92
CA ALA A 60 -10.25 -20.85 19.71
C ALA A 60 -9.74 -20.47 21.11
N ASN A 61 -8.87 -21.31 21.70
CA ASN A 61 -8.27 -21.07 23.03
C ASN A 61 -7.02 -20.17 22.98
N SER A 62 -6.65 -19.65 21.79
CA SER A 62 -5.55 -18.71 21.63
C SER A 62 -5.82 -17.40 22.40
N PRO A 63 -4.82 -16.83 23.08
CA PRO A 63 -4.97 -15.52 23.73
C PRO A 63 -5.22 -14.37 22.72
N TYR A 64 -5.01 -14.62 21.43
CA TYR A 64 -5.23 -13.66 20.35
C TYR A 64 -6.60 -13.82 19.68
N GLY A 65 -7.37 -14.84 20.05
CA GLY A 65 -8.58 -15.27 19.34
C GLY A 65 -8.27 -16.00 18.03
N GLU A 66 -9.19 -16.87 17.61
CA GLU A 66 -9.08 -17.61 16.33
C GLU A 66 -9.30 -16.69 15.11
N PHE A 67 -10.03 -15.58 15.29
CA PHE A 67 -10.41 -14.69 14.21
C PHE A 67 -10.16 -13.22 14.56
N ALA A 68 -9.77 -12.45 13.56
CA ALA A 68 -9.68 -11.00 13.61
C ALA A 68 -10.71 -10.39 12.66
N ASN A 69 -11.43 -9.37 13.11
CA ASN A 69 -12.30 -8.56 12.26
C ASN A 69 -11.52 -7.35 11.77
N LEU A 70 -11.16 -7.34 10.49
CA LEU A 70 -10.46 -6.23 9.85
C LEU A 70 -11.40 -5.59 8.82
N ASN A 71 -11.78 -4.33 9.04
CA ASN A 71 -12.69 -3.57 8.18
C ASN A 71 -14.01 -4.31 7.86
N GLY A 72 -14.61 -4.95 8.87
CA GLY A 72 -15.88 -5.67 8.73
C GLY A 72 -15.76 -7.08 8.13
N VAL A 73 -14.56 -7.51 7.73
CA VAL A 73 -14.30 -8.85 7.22
C VAL A 73 -13.60 -9.70 8.28
N ARG A 74 -14.08 -10.92 8.47
CA ARG A 74 -13.53 -11.88 9.44
C ARG A 74 -12.43 -12.71 8.80
N TYR A 75 -11.22 -12.61 9.34
CA TYR A 75 -10.04 -13.35 8.89
C TYR A 75 -9.60 -14.35 9.96
N ARG A 76 -9.07 -15.50 9.52
CA ARG A 76 -8.38 -16.43 10.44
C ARG A 76 -7.10 -15.80 10.95
N VAL A 77 -6.77 -16.05 12.21
CA VAL A 77 -5.50 -15.63 12.82
C VAL A 77 -4.52 -16.78 12.77
N GLY A 78 -3.32 -16.53 12.24
CA GLY A 78 -2.16 -17.39 12.38
C GLY A 78 -1.16 -16.82 13.38
N PHE A 79 -0.22 -17.64 13.85
CA PHE A 79 0.90 -17.15 14.66
C PHE A 79 2.22 -17.22 13.88
N LEU A 80 2.89 -16.08 13.81
CA LEU A 80 4.22 -15.95 13.23
C LEU A 80 5.27 -16.04 14.35
N ASN A 81 6.30 -16.87 14.17
CA ASN A 81 7.39 -17.00 15.14
C ASN A 81 8.52 -15.99 14.93
N SER A 82 8.81 -15.63 13.69
CA SER A 82 9.78 -14.57 13.36
C SER A 82 9.58 -14.00 11.96
N LEU A 83 9.44 -12.67 11.87
CA LEU A 83 9.58 -11.91 10.62
C LEU A 83 10.88 -11.12 10.67
N ARG A 84 11.73 -11.27 9.65
CA ARG A 84 13.00 -10.55 9.51
C ARG A 84 13.13 -9.96 8.12
N ALA A 85 13.83 -8.86 7.96
CA ALA A 85 14.25 -8.36 6.65
C ALA A 85 15.63 -7.71 6.75
N GLY A 86 16.63 -8.31 6.08
CA GLY A 86 18.02 -7.91 6.28
C GLY A 86 18.43 -7.98 7.76
N ALA A 87 18.89 -6.85 8.32
CA ALA A 87 19.28 -6.73 9.73
C ALA A 87 18.08 -6.46 10.67
N MET A 88 16.88 -6.25 10.15
CA MET A 88 15.70 -5.94 10.94
C MET A 88 15.04 -7.22 11.45
N ASP A 89 14.72 -7.25 12.75
CA ASP A 89 13.87 -8.27 13.37
C ASP A 89 12.55 -7.60 13.80
N PHE A 90 11.45 -8.02 13.16
CA PHE A 90 10.10 -7.54 13.45
C PHE A 90 9.41 -8.38 14.54
N GLY A 91 10.09 -9.41 15.04
CA GLY A 91 9.62 -10.27 16.11
C GLY A 91 8.59 -11.31 15.68
N SER A 92 7.86 -11.81 16.67
CA SER A 92 6.77 -12.79 16.58
C SER A 92 5.43 -12.15 16.89
N GLY A 93 4.33 -12.72 16.41
CA GLY A 93 3.00 -12.26 16.82
C GLY A 93 1.85 -12.89 16.04
N PRO A 94 0.60 -12.59 16.43
CA PRO A 94 -0.56 -12.96 15.63
C PRO A 94 -0.57 -12.17 14.32
N MET A 95 -1.04 -12.83 13.26
CA MET A 95 -1.25 -12.21 11.95
C MET A 95 -2.55 -12.71 11.34
N ALA A 96 -3.31 -11.81 10.70
CA ALA A 96 -4.46 -12.22 9.91
C ALA A 96 -4.01 -12.91 8.61
N LEU A 97 -4.66 -14.03 8.30
CA LEU A 97 -4.48 -14.79 7.06
C LEU A 97 -5.49 -14.30 6.04
N PHE A 98 -5.01 -13.82 4.89
CA PHE A 98 -5.80 -13.26 3.79
C PHE A 98 -6.48 -14.37 2.99
N GLN A 99 -7.53 -14.89 3.60
CA GLN A 99 -8.63 -15.64 3.01
C GLN A 99 -9.80 -15.42 3.98
N PRO A 100 -10.93 -14.83 3.55
CA PRO A 100 -12.08 -14.66 4.42
C PRO A 100 -12.45 -16.00 5.06
N ALA A 101 -12.88 -15.99 6.33
CA ALA A 101 -13.16 -17.21 7.09
C ALA A 101 -14.15 -18.16 6.38
N ASP A 102 -15.03 -17.60 5.55
CA ASP A 102 -16.09 -18.30 4.84
C ASP A 102 -15.72 -18.64 3.36
N ALA A 103 -14.48 -18.39 2.93
CA ALA A 103 -14.03 -18.71 1.58
C ALA A 103 -13.46 -20.13 1.51
N ASP A 104 -13.76 -20.85 0.41
CA ASP A 104 -13.27 -22.21 0.17
C ASP A 104 -11.74 -22.29 0.21
N ASP A 105 -11.20 -23.19 1.02
CA ASP A 105 -9.75 -23.45 1.22
C ASP A 105 -8.98 -23.81 -0.07
N GLY A 106 -9.70 -24.11 -1.16
CA GLY A 106 -9.11 -24.40 -2.47
C GLY A 106 -8.87 -23.18 -3.36
N LEU A 107 -9.38 -21.99 -2.99
CA LEU A 107 -9.27 -20.78 -3.82
C LEU A 107 -8.04 -19.97 -3.39
N ASN A 108 -6.94 -20.10 -4.15
CA ASN A 108 -5.77 -19.24 -4.01
C ASN A 108 -6.14 -17.77 -4.32
N SER A 109 -6.45 -16.97 -3.31
CA SER A 109 -6.66 -15.53 -3.44
C SER A 109 -5.31 -14.82 -3.58
N ARG A 110 -4.77 -14.78 -4.80
CA ARG A 110 -3.57 -13.98 -5.09
C ARG A 110 -3.85 -12.52 -4.80
N LEU A 111 -3.05 -11.92 -3.92
CA LEU A 111 -3.01 -10.48 -3.72
C LEU A 111 -2.64 -9.78 -5.05
N ASN A 112 -3.62 -9.09 -5.65
CA ASN A 112 -3.47 -8.17 -6.79
C ASN A 112 -2.65 -8.68 -8.00
N GLY A 113 -2.67 -9.99 -8.29
CA GLY A 113 -1.99 -10.55 -9.46
C GLY A 113 -0.46 -10.51 -9.41
N GLU A 114 0.12 -10.03 -8.30
CA GLU A 114 1.54 -10.16 -8.03
C GLU A 114 1.79 -11.45 -7.24
N ASN A 115 2.95 -12.10 -7.42
CA ASN A 115 3.36 -13.25 -6.61
C ASN A 115 3.71 -12.83 -5.16
N ALA A 116 2.94 -11.94 -4.55
CA ALA A 116 3.14 -11.45 -3.21
C ALA A 116 2.58 -12.47 -2.22
N ASP A 117 3.31 -12.66 -1.14
CA ASP A 117 3.00 -13.58 -0.06
C ASP A 117 2.14 -12.93 1.03
N GLY A 118 2.03 -11.60 1.01
CA GLY A 118 1.28 -10.83 1.98
C GLY A 118 1.48 -9.32 1.81
N ILE A 119 0.94 -8.57 2.76
CA ILE A 119 1.07 -7.11 2.87
C ILE A 119 1.72 -6.76 4.22
N ILE A 120 2.64 -5.79 4.19
CA ILE A 120 3.12 -5.07 5.37
C ILE A 120 2.34 -3.76 5.47
N GLY A 121 1.50 -3.65 6.49
CA GLY A 121 0.58 -2.54 6.72
C GLY A 121 1.02 -1.60 7.84
N ALA A 122 0.13 -0.67 8.19
CA ALA A 122 0.35 0.40 9.15
C ALA A 122 0.84 -0.08 10.53
N ASP A 123 0.39 -1.24 10.99
CA ASP A 123 0.78 -1.85 12.27
C ASP A 123 2.29 -2.13 12.41
N ILE A 124 2.95 -2.56 11.33
CA ILE A 124 4.40 -2.74 11.27
C ILE A 124 5.09 -1.41 10.94
N LEU A 125 4.56 -0.67 9.95
CA LEU A 125 5.17 0.55 9.45
C LEU A 125 5.30 1.62 10.55
N THR A 126 4.27 1.80 11.38
CA THR A 126 4.27 2.75 12.50
C THR A 126 5.12 2.25 13.67
N ARG A 127 4.93 0.99 14.09
CA ARG A 127 5.66 0.37 15.22
C ARG A 127 7.17 0.49 15.04
N TYR A 128 7.64 0.25 13.82
CA TYR A 128 9.07 0.30 13.49
C TYR A 128 9.50 1.59 12.79
N LYS A 129 8.63 2.61 12.81
CA LYS A 129 8.93 3.98 12.37
C LYS A 129 9.58 4.00 10.99
N ALA A 130 8.95 3.31 10.05
CA ALA A 130 9.47 3.15 8.71
C ALA A 130 9.63 4.51 8.01
N VAL A 131 10.62 4.58 7.13
CA VAL A 131 10.76 5.67 6.16
C VAL A 131 10.67 5.07 4.77
N ILE A 132 9.67 5.46 3.98
CA ILE A 132 9.45 4.99 2.61
C ILE A 132 9.85 6.11 1.66
N ASN A 133 10.82 5.85 0.79
CA ASN A 133 11.17 6.72 -0.33
C ASN A 133 10.51 6.17 -1.60
N CYS A 134 9.39 6.78 -1.99
CA CYS A 134 8.55 6.33 -3.10
C CYS A 134 9.23 6.52 -4.47
N TYR A 135 10.18 7.46 -4.59
CA TYR A 135 10.94 7.67 -5.81
C TYR A 135 11.92 6.54 -6.11
N THR A 136 12.75 6.21 -5.12
CA THR A 136 13.74 5.13 -5.23
C THR A 136 13.13 3.76 -4.98
N LYS A 137 11.87 3.69 -4.51
CA LYS A 137 11.16 2.47 -4.10
C LYS A 137 11.92 1.72 -3.01
N THR A 138 12.46 2.47 -2.05
CA THR A 138 13.20 1.92 -0.91
C THR A 138 12.44 2.18 0.39
N ILE A 139 12.52 1.23 1.31
CA ILE A 139 12.00 1.36 2.67
C ILE A 139 13.14 1.16 3.66
N PHE A 140 13.17 2.00 4.69
CA PHE A 140 14.13 1.95 5.77
C PHE A 140 13.40 1.68 7.07
N PHE A 141 13.90 0.71 7.84
CA PHE A 141 13.48 0.47 9.22
C PHE A 141 14.63 0.82 10.15
N LYS A 142 14.30 1.43 11.28
CA LYS A 142 15.31 1.73 12.31
C LYS A 142 15.63 0.47 13.09
N THR A 143 16.91 0.17 13.22
CA THR A 143 17.41 -0.84 14.16
C THR A 143 17.76 -0.18 15.49
N SER A 144 17.91 -0.98 16.56
CA SER A 144 18.32 -0.49 17.89
C SER A 144 19.68 0.22 17.88
N SER A 145 20.56 -0.10 16.92
CA SER A 145 21.87 0.52 16.71
C SER A 145 21.86 1.70 15.73
N SER A 146 20.71 2.04 15.13
CA SER A 146 20.65 3.08 14.11
C SER A 146 20.72 4.47 14.73
N GLU A 147 21.57 5.34 14.18
CA GLU A 147 21.47 6.77 14.42
C GLU A 147 20.11 7.31 13.98
N ARG A 148 19.70 8.44 14.57
CA ARG A 148 18.43 9.07 14.22
C ARG A 148 18.47 9.54 12.76
N LEU A 149 17.60 9.00 11.92
CA LEU A 149 17.36 9.52 10.58
C LEU A 149 16.82 10.96 10.68
N HIS A 150 17.57 11.93 10.14
CA HIS A 150 17.19 13.34 10.11
C HIS A 150 16.37 13.68 8.87
N VAL A 151 15.28 12.95 8.62
CA VAL A 151 14.47 13.06 7.39
C VAL A 151 13.98 14.49 7.16
N ALA A 152 13.40 15.14 8.17
CA ALA A 152 12.90 16.51 8.04
C ALA A 152 14.01 17.52 7.68
N ARG A 153 15.23 17.35 8.23
CA ARG A 153 16.38 18.22 7.91
C ARG A 153 16.84 18.00 6.47
N PHE A 154 16.94 16.75 6.05
CA PHE A 154 17.26 16.39 4.66
C PHE A 154 16.20 16.97 3.71
N ALA A 155 14.93 16.71 3.98
CA ALA A 155 13.81 17.19 3.19
C ALA A 155 13.83 18.73 3.03
N ALA A 156 14.02 19.46 4.15
CA ALA A 156 14.17 20.92 4.11
C ALA A 156 15.36 21.37 3.26
N SER A 157 16.53 20.72 3.39
CA SER A 157 17.72 21.05 2.59
C SER A 157 17.55 20.78 1.09
N GLN A 158 16.57 19.94 0.73
CA GLN A 158 16.25 19.55 -0.64
C GLN A 158 14.96 20.20 -1.15
N ASN A 159 14.46 21.22 -0.45
CA ASN A 159 13.25 22.00 -0.77
C ASN A 159 11.97 21.17 -0.89
N PHE A 160 11.84 20.11 -0.10
CA PHE A 160 10.60 19.38 0.01
C PHE A 160 9.55 20.16 0.79
N ILE A 161 8.31 20.04 0.35
CA ILE A 161 7.12 20.49 1.07
C ILE A 161 6.74 19.41 2.07
N ARG A 162 6.66 19.79 3.35
CA ARG A 162 6.24 18.91 4.45
C ARG A 162 4.73 18.95 4.60
N ILE A 163 4.11 17.78 4.66
CA ILE A 163 2.67 17.59 4.76
C ILE A 163 2.38 16.64 5.92
N PRO A 164 1.61 17.04 6.95
CA PRO A 164 1.31 16.17 8.07
C PRO A 164 0.39 15.01 7.65
N LEU A 165 0.76 13.80 8.03
CA LEU A 165 -0.10 12.62 7.95
C LEU A 165 -1.08 12.64 9.12
N ARG A 166 -2.33 12.27 8.88
CA ARG A 166 -3.29 11.92 9.93
C ARG A 166 -3.53 10.42 9.88
N GLU A 167 -3.28 9.73 10.98
CA GLU A 167 -3.76 8.36 11.18
C GLU A 167 -5.26 8.42 11.48
N GLU A 168 -6.02 7.62 10.74
CA GLU A 168 -7.47 7.52 10.86
C GLU A 168 -7.87 6.35 11.74
N VAL A 169 -9.16 6.26 12.10
CA VAL A 169 -9.67 5.18 12.96
C VAL A 169 -9.37 3.79 12.39
N SER A 170 -9.37 3.63 11.06
CA SER A 170 -9.03 2.35 10.43
C SER A 170 -7.53 2.02 10.38
N ARG A 171 -6.66 2.91 10.91
CA ARG A 171 -5.18 2.92 10.74
C ARG A 171 -4.68 3.36 9.36
N ALA A 172 -5.57 3.69 8.42
CA ALA A 172 -5.16 4.34 7.17
C ALA A 172 -4.59 5.74 7.43
N PHE A 173 -3.76 6.24 6.50
CA PHE A 173 -3.19 7.58 6.59
C PHE A 173 -3.75 8.50 5.53
N THR A 174 -4.09 9.72 5.92
CA THR A 174 -4.57 10.74 4.99
C THR A 174 -3.75 12.02 5.07
N ILE A 175 -3.75 12.77 3.97
CA ILE A 175 -3.14 14.10 3.87
C ILE A 175 -4.17 15.15 3.45
N PRO A 176 -4.00 16.43 3.86
CA PRO A 176 -4.79 17.52 3.31
C PRO A 176 -4.49 17.72 1.82
N ALA A 177 -5.52 18.01 1.05
CA ALA A 177 -5.43 18.29 -0.39
C ALA A 177 -6.46 19.34 -0.80
N SER A 178 -6.36 19.82 -2.05
CA SER A 178 -7.44 20.59 -2.67
C SER A 178 -7.56 20.27 -4.15
N ILE A 179 -8.78 20.20 -4.66
CA ILE A 179 -9.07 19.97 -6.07
C ILE A 179 -9.93 21.12 -6.58
N ASN A 180 -9.46 21.83 -7.61
CA ASN A 180 -10.12 23.01 -8.17
C ASN A 180 -10.48 24.06 -7.08
N GLY A 181 -9.63 24.20 -6.06
CA GLY A 181 -9.83 25.13 -4.94
C GLY A 181 -10.71 24.60 -3.79
N HIS A 182 -11.36 23.45 -3.96
CA HIS A 182 -12.17 22.83 -2.91
C HIS A 182 -11.29 21.98 -1.98
N PRO A 183 -11.27 22.25 -0.65
CA PRO A 183 -10.51 21.45 0.31
C PRO A 183 -11.02 20.01 0.41
N CYS A 184 -10.10 19.06 0.53
CA CYS A 184 -10.41 17.65 0.76
C CYS A 184 -9.24 16.94 1.44
N ARG A 185 -9.36 15.62 1.60
CA ARG A 185 -8.25 14.74 1.99
C ARG A 185 -8.06 13.65 0.95
N LEU A 186 -6.83 13.14 0.86
CA LEU A 186 -6.51 11.94 0.11
C LEU A 186 -5.93 10.88 1.04
N LEU A 187 -6.34 9.64 0.85
CA LEU A 187 -5.74 8.47 1.50
C LEU A 187 -4.39 8.19 0.83
N VAL A 188 -3.32 8.04 1.61
CA VAL A 188 -1.97 7.74 1.09
C VAL A 188 -1.81 6.23 0.99
N ASP A 189 -1.66 5.71 -0.23
CA ASP A 189 -1.69 4.29 -0.50
C ASP A 189 -0.54 3.85 -1.41
N THR A 190 0.48 3.22 -0.81
CA THR A 190 1.60 2.63 -1.55
C THR A 190 1.25 1.29 -2.22
N GLY A 191 0.12 0.67 -1.87
CA GLY A 191 -0.43 -0.51 -2.54
C GLY A 191 -1.23 -0.15 -3.80
N ALA A 192 -1.75 1.07 -3.89
CA ALA A 192 -2.41 1.58 -5.09
C ALA A 192 -1.41 1.97 -6.17
N PHE A 193 -1.48 1.32 -7.34
CA PHE A 193 -0.61 1.63 -8.46
C PHE A 193 -0.84 3.03 -9.04
N VAL A 194 -2.10 3.49 -9.08
CA VAL A 194 -2.51 4.78 -9.66
C VAL A 194 -3.37 5.59 -8.68
N THR A 195 -3.14 6.89 -8.66
CA THR A 195 -4.01 7.84 -7.96
C THR A 195 -5.41 7.78 -8.56
N THR A 196 -6.39 7.52 -7.70
CA THR A 196 -7.79 7.30 -8.09
C THR A 196 -8.71 8.18 -7.26
N LEU A 197 -9.47 9.05 -7.93
CA LEU A 197 -10.48 9.90 -7.29
C LEU A 197 -11.84 9.17 -7.23
N ASP A 198 -12.62 9.46 -6.20
CA ASP A 198 -13.96 8.86 -6.08
C ASP A 198 -14.94 9.54 -7.04
N LEU A 199 -15.56 8.74 -7.91
CA LEU A 199 -16.51 9.24 -8.91
C LEU A 199 -17.72 9.92 -8.29
N ARG A 200 -18.14 9.53 -7.08
CA ARG A 200 -19.30 10.12 -6.40
C ARG A 200 -19.06 11.59 -6.01
N HIS A 201 -17.81 11.98 -5.79
CA HIS A 201 -17.44 13.35 -5.44
C HIS A 201 -16.96 14.19 -6.65
N ALA A 202 -16.79 13.59 -7.83
CA ALA A 202 -16.22 14.25 -8.99
C ALA A 202 -16.93 15.57 -9.37
N LYS A 203 -18.27 15.56 -9.38
CA LYS A 203 -19.09 16.74 -9.73
C LYS A 203 -18.86 17.91 -8.77
N GLU A 204 -18.73 17.62 -7.47
CA GLU A 204 -18.50 18.64 -6.45
C GLU A 204 -17.15 19.33 -6.61
N PHE A 205 -16.15 18.58 -7.07
CA PHE A 205 -14.83 19.11 -7.38
C PHE A 205 -14.73 19.72 -8.79
N GLY A 206 -15.84 19.85 -9.52
CA GLY A 206 -15.85 20.35 -10.90
C GLY A 206 -15.04 19.49 -11.86
N LEU A 207 -14.95 18.18 -11.60
CA LEU A 207 -14.21 17.23 -12.43
C LEU A 207 -15.14 16.51 -13.40
N SER A 208 -14.62 16.22 -14.58
CA SER A 208 -15.27 15.39 -15.59
C SER A 208 -14.37 14.22 -15.96
N PHE A 209 -14.95 13.02 -15.97
CA PHE A 209 -14.27 11.78 -16.28
C PHE A 209 -14.97 11.08 -17.43
N THR A 210 -14.19 10.44 -18.29
CA THR A 210 -14.69 9.59 -19.38
C THR A 210 -14.45 8.13 -19.01
N GLY A 211 -15.51 7.32 -19.02
CA GLY A 211 -15.43 5.89 -18.77
C GLY A 211 -14.48 5.20 -19.75
N THR A 212 -13.76 4.19 -19.27
CA THR A 212 -12.85 3.37 -20.08
C THR A 212 -13.30 1.91 -20.09
N ARG A 213 -12.60 1.07 -20.86
CA ARG A 213 -12.79 -0.40 -20.80
C ARG A 213 -11.97 -1.06 -19.68
N MET A 214 -11.20 -0.26 -18.93
CA MET A 214 -10.36 -0.77 -17.85
C MET A 214 -11.17 -0.94 -16.57
N ASN A 215 -10.79 -1.93 -15.77
CA ASN A 215 -11.30 -2.14 -14.43
C ASN A 215 -10.16 -2.02 -13.42
N GLY A 216 -10.45 -1.49 -12.24
CA GLY A 216 -9.57 -1.47 -11.08
C GLY A 216 -10.02 -2.52 -10.07
N SER A 217 -9.06 -3.22 -9.47
CA SER A 217 -9.29 -4.13 -8.36
C SER A 217 -9.09 -3.37 -7.05
N PHE A 218 -10.01 -3.56 -6.10
CA PHE A 218 -9.98 -2.91 -4.80
C PHE A 218 -9.92 -3.96 -3.68
N ALA A 219 -9.61 -3.53 -2.46
CA ALA A 219 -9.35 -4.45 -1.35
C ALA A 219 -10.59 -5.25 -0.88
N ASP A 220 -11.79 -4.91 -1.36
CA ASP A 220 -13.01 -5.72 -1.17
C ASP A 220 -13.17 -6.85 -2.21
N GLY A 221 -12.20 -7.03 -3.11
CA GLY A 221 -12.23 -8.03 -4.17
C GLY A 221 -13.15 -7.68 -5.34
N ILE A 222 -13.82 -6.53 -5.30
CA ILE A 222 -14.77 -6.11 -6.34
C ILE A 222 -14.01 -5.30 -7.40
N SER A 223 -14.05 -5.79 -8.64
CA SER A 223 -13.56 -5.05 -9.79
C SER A 223 -14.56 -3.99 -10.22
N ARG A 224 -14.12 -2.75 -10.40
CA ARG A 224 -14.98 -1.63 -10.79
C ARG A 224 -14.42 -0.90 -12.00
N GLN A 225 -15.30 -0.34 -12.83
CA GLN A 225 -14.92 0.37 -14.03
C GLN A 225 -14.12 1.62 -13.69
N VAL A 226 -13.01 1.81 -14.40
CA VAL A 226 -12.17 3.00 -14.29
C VAL A 226 -12.55 4.00 -15.36
N ALA A 227 -12.67 5.25 -14.95
CA ALA A 227 -12.78 6.42 -15.81
C ALA A 227 -11.48 7.25 -15.74
N ILE A 228 -11.23 8.08 -16.74
CA ILE A 228 -10.06 8.96 -16.80
C ILE A 228 -10.51 10.39 -17.07
N GLY A 229 -9.90 11.35 -16.37
CA GLY A 229 -10.23 12.78 -16.49
C GLY A 229 -8.99 13.64 -16.35
N LYS A 230 -8.97 14.79 -17.02
CA LYS A 230 -7.90 15.78 -16.85
C LYS A 230 -8.15 16.56 -15.56
N VAL A 231 -7.14 16.60 -14.69
CA VAL A 231 -7.16 17.37 -13.45
C VAL A 231 -6.09 18.46 -13.56
N ALA A 232 -6.54 19.71 -13.62
CA ALA A 232 -5.64 20.86 -13.83
C ALA A 232 -5.14 21.47 -12.51
N HIS A 233 -5.97 21.43 -11.45
CA HIS A 233 -5.67 22.06 -10.17
C HIS A 233 -5.83 21.05 -9.05
N LEU A 234 -4.78 20.24 -8.82
CA LEU A 234 -4.66 19.40 -7.63
C LEU A 234 -3.51 19.93 -6.77
N LYS A 235 -3.77 20.14 -5.48
CA LYS A 235 -2.73 20.37 -4.48
C LYS A 235 -2.73 19.25 -3.44
N ILE A 236 -1.54 18.81 -3.06
CA ILE A 236 -1.29 17.90 -1.94
C ILE A 236 -0.55 18.74 -0.89
N GLY A 237 -1.19 19.08 0.23
CA GLY A 237 -0.74 20.20 1.06
C GLY A 237 -0.55 21.46 0.22
N ASP A 238 0.63 22.07 0.30
CA ASP A 238 1.00 23.24 -0.52
C ASP A 238 1.66 22.88 -1.86
N TYR A 239 1.90 21.59 -2.13
CA TYR A 239 2.52 21.14 -3.38
C TYR A 239 1.51 21.16 -4.53
N GLN A 240 1.80 21.96 -5.56
CA GLN A 240 1.00 22.01 -6.78
C GLN A 240 1.38 20.85 -7.68
N VAL A 241 0.48 19.86 -7.78
CA VAL A 241 0.64 18.75 -8.71
C VAL A 241 0.50 19.28 -10.15
N PRO A 242 1.43 18.94 -11.07
CA PRO A 242 1.31 19.32 -12.47
C PRO A 242 0.00 18.82 -13.11
N PRO A 243 -0.62 19.57 -14.04
CA PRO A 243 -1.82 19.14 -14.73
C PRO A 243 -1.62 17.79 -15.42
N GLN A 244 -2.49 16.82 -15.13
CA GLN A 244 -2.36 15.47 -15.66
C GLN A 244 -3.70 14.74 -15.75
N LYS A 245 -3.70 13.54 -16.32
CA LYS A 245 -4.86 12.66 -16.34
C LYS A 245 -4.82 11.77 -15.12
N LEU A 246 -5.89 11.79 -14.32
CA LEU A 246 -6.05 10.91 -13.17
C LEU A 246 -7.16 9.90 -13.41
N ALA A 247 -7.05 8.76 -12.76
CA ALA A 247 -8.11 7.76 -12.73
C ALA A 247 -9.23 8.19 -11.78
N ALA A 248 -10.43 7.70 -12.05
CA ALA A 248 -11.53 7.72 -11.10
C ALA A 248 -12.33 6.42 -11.17
N SER A 249 -12.84 6.01 -10.03
CA SER A 249 -13.73 4.86 -9.89
C SER A 249 -14.67 5.14 -8.73
N VAL A 250 -15.76 4.38 -8.61
CA VAL A 250 -16.44 4.28 -7.31
C VAL A 250 -15.49 3.56 -6.37
N LEU A 251 -15.05 4.21 -5.29
CA LEU A 251 -14.16 3.60 -4.31
C LEU A 251 -14.94 2.77 -3.28
N PRO A 252 -14.33 1.77 -2.63
CA PRO A 252 -14.95 1.12 -1.49
C PRO A 252 -15.25 2.11 -0.35
N ASP A 253 -16.35 1.92 0.37
CA ASP A 253 -16.76 2.84 1.43
C ASP A 253 -15.72 2.93 2.55
N PHE A 254 -15.04 1.83 2.89
CA PHE A 254 -13.95 1.86 3.87
C PHE A 254 -12.79 2.78 3.45
N ALA A 255 -12.57 3.02 2.16
CA ALA A 255 -11.53 3.96 1.71
C ALA A 255 -11.94 5.42 1.96
N LEU A 256 -13.24 5.68 2.17
CA LEU A 256 -13.82 7.02 2.34
C LEU A 256 -14.28 7.31 3.77
N GLU A 257 -14.76 6.29 4.49
CA GLU A 257 -15.31 6.37 5.84
C GLU A 257 -14.20 6.25 6.90
N GLN A 258 -13.28 7.21 6.88
CA GLN A 258 -12.11 7.26 7.75
C GLN A 258 -12.29 8.28 8.88
N GLY A 259 -13.47 8.26 9.51
CA GLY A 259 -13.91 9.30 10.46
C GLY A 259 -14.60 10.48 9.77
N GLU A 260 -14.56 11.66 10.38
CA GLU A 260 -15.38 12.81 9.97
C GLU A 260 -14.89 13.53 8.70
N ALA A 261 -13.69 13.20 8.21
CA ALA A 261 -13.08 13.99 7.15
C ALA A 261 -13.38 13.43 5.77
N LYS A 262 -13.75 14.35 4.87
CA LYS A 262 -14.05 14.02 3.49
C LYS A 262 -12.82 13.55 2.72
N ILE A 263 -12.77 12.26 2.41
CA ILE A 263 -11.79 11.69 1.50
C ILE A 263 -12.30 11.80 0.07
N ALA A 264 -11.51 12.43 -0.79
CA ALA A 264 -11.82 12.61 -2.21
C ALA A 264 -11.26 11.48 -3.08
N GLY A 265 -10.33 10.69 -2.56
CA GLY A 265 -9.69 9.62 -3.31
C GLY A 265 -8.43 9.08 -2.65
N ILE A 266 -7.74 8.25 -3.41
CA ILE A 266 -6.49 7.57 -3.05
C ILE A 266 -5.34 8.23 -3.81
N LEU A 267 -4.31 8.64 -3.08
CA LEU A 267 -3.01 9.07 -3.58
C LEU A 267 -2.11 7.84 -3.75
N GLY A 268 -1.93 7.41 -5.00
CA GLY A 268 -1.23 6.18 -5.35
C GLY A 268 0.27 6.36 -5.63
N MET A 269 0.94 5.24 -5.86
CA MET A 269 2.38 5.17 -6.11
C MET A 269 2.84 5.97 -7.32
N GLU A 270 2.00 6.15 -8.35
CA GLU A 270 2.36 6.97 -9.50
C GLU A 270 2.66 8.43 -9.10
N LEU A 271 1.74 9.11 -8.41
CA LEU A 271 1.94 10.48 -7.93
C LEU A 271 2.98 10.55 -6.82
N LEU A 272 2.97 9.59 -5.90
CA LEU A 272 3.97 9.52 -4.83
C LEU A 272 5.38 9.42 -5.41
N ALA A 273 5.60 8.62 -6.44
CA ALA A 273 6.92 8.47 -7.06
C ALA A 273 7.33 9.73 -7.84
N VAL A 274 6.47 10.28 -8.71
CA VAL A 274 6.82 11.46 -9.53
C VAL A 274 6.97 12.73 -8.70
N SER A 275 6.34 12.81 -7.52
CA SER A 275 6.48 13.93 -6.56
C SER A 275 7.59 13.68 -5.53
N HIS A 276 8.47 12.72 -5.80
CA HIS A 276 9.58 12.32 -4.94
C HIS A 276 9.21 11.94 -3.50
N GLY A 277 7.98 11.47 -3.28
CA GLY A 277 7.38 11.22 -1.97
C GLY A 277 8.30 10.50 -0.97
N ILE A 278 8.44 11.07 0.22
CA ILE A 278 9.06 10.43 1.38
C ILE A 278 8.04 10.39 2.50
N ILE A 279 7.63 9.19 2.91
CA ILE A 279 6.73 8.95 4.03
C ILE A 279 7.58 8.62 5.25
N ASP A 280 7.49 9.41 6.31
CA ASP A 280 8.21 9.22 7.56
C ASP A 280 7.22 8.96 8.70
N PHE A 281 7.13 7.71 9.15
CA PHE A 281 6.23 7.30 10.23
C PHE A 281 6.76 7.66 11.62
N GLU A 282 8.02 8.09 11.78
CA GLU A 282 8.44 8.65 13.08
C GLU A 282 7.89 10.06 13.27
N SER A 283 8.01 10.91 12.25
CA SER A 283 7.53 12.28 12.33
C SER A 283 6.07 12.45 11.90
N MET A 284 5.45 11.39 11.36
CA MET A 284 4.11 11.40 10.79
C MET A 284 3.94 12.45 9.70
N ASN A 285 4.86 12.45 8.73
CA ASN A 285 4.82 13.38 7.60
C ASN A 285 5.05 12.69 6.26
N LEU A 286 4.38 13.21 5.24
CA LEU A 286 4.73 13.04 3.84
C LEU A 286 5.54 14.27 3.40
N PHE A 287 6.64 14.05 2.70
CA PHE A 287 7.42 15.08 2.04
C PHE A 287 7.33 14.89 0.53
N VAL A 288 7.02 15.95 -0.23
CA VAL A 288 6.95 15.92 -1.70
C VAL A 288 7.66 17.12 -2.32
N LYS A 289 8.05 17.04 -3.59
CA LYS A 289 8.59 18.16 -4.39
C LYS A 289 8.41 17.94 -5.88
#